data_AF-A0A528H7X5-F1
#
_entry.id   AF-A0A528H7X5-F1
#
_cell.length_a   1.000
_cell.length_b   1.000
_cell.length_c   1.000
_cell.angle_alpha   90.00
_cell.angle_beta   90.00
_cell.angle_gamma   90.00
#
_symmetry.space_group_name_H-M   'P 1'
#
loop_
_entity.id
_entity.type
_entity.pdbx_description
1 polymer ?
#
loop_
_entity_poly.entity_id
_entity_poly.type
_entity_poly.pdbx_seq_one_letter_code
_entity_poly.pdbx_strand_id
1 'polypeptide(L)' 'MTSQARRLYTAKVHTTGGREGGSRSSDGRLDIRLSTPGGAGSGTNPEQLFAAGWSACFE' A
#
# COMPACT_ATOMS: atom_id res chain seq x y z
N MET A 1 -19.99 16.87 -20.84
CA MET A 1 -18.66 16.25 -20.73
C MET A 1 -18.72 15.14 -19.69
N THR A 2 -19.02 13.91 -20.09
CA THR A 2 -18.87 12.74 -19.21
C THR A 2 -18.33 11.59 -20.06
N SER A 3 -17.03 11.65 -20.34
CA SER A 3 -16.31 10.45 -20.76
C SER A 3 -16.26 9.52 -19.57
N GLN A 4 -16.93 8.36 -19.66
CA GLN A 4 -16.72 7.30 -18.68
C GLN A 4 -15.29 6.79 -18.85
N ALA A 5 -14.44 7.04 -17.85
CA ALA A 5 -13.11 6.50 -17.83
C ALA A 5 -13.19 4.96 -17.78
N ARG A 6 -12.70 4.30 -18.85
CA ARG A 6 -12.58 2.84 -18.90
C ARG A 6 -11.57 2.39 -17.85
N ARG A 7 -11.98 1.50 -16.96
CA ARG A 7 -11.12 0.92 -15.94
C ARG A 7 -10.08 0.01 -16.60
N LEU A 8 -8.80 0.39 -16.53
CA LEU A 8 -7.70 -0.38 -17.13
C LEU A 8 -7.12 -1.43 -16.18
N TYR A 9 -7.07 -1.11 -14.89
CA TYR A 9 -6.48 -1.97 -13.86
C TYR A 9 -7.20 -1.80 -12.52
N THR A 10 -7.14 -2.82 -11.66
CA THR A 10 -7.66 -2.78 -10.28
C THR A 10 -6.75 -3.58 -9.37
N ALA A 11 -6.06 -2.89 -8.45
CA ALA A 11 -5.37 -3.51 -7.34
C ALA A 11 -6.32 -3.74 -6.16
N LYS A 12 -6.13 -4.83 -5.43
CA LYS A 12 -6.81 -5.10 -4.16
C LYS A 12 -5.76 -5.49 -3.12
N VAL A 13 -5.80 -4.87 -1.95
CA VAL A 13 -4.91 -5.14 -0.83
C VAL A 13 -5.76 -5.40 0.41
N HIS A 14 -5.39 -6.42 1.19
CA HIS A 14 -6.00 -6.72 2.47
C HIS A 14 -4.98 -6.46 3.59
N THR A 15 -5.42 -5.72 4.60
CA THR A 15 -4.60 -5.36 5.77
C THR A 15 -5.22 -5.95 7.03
N THR A 16 -4.40 -6.60 7.84
CA THR A 16 -4.81 -7.19 9.13
C THR A 16 -3.80 -6.83 10.22
N GLY A 17 -4.19 -6.88 11.50
CA GLY A 17 -3.28 -6.68 12.63
C GLY A 17 -2.85 -5.23 12.92
N GLY A 18 -3.37 -4.25 12.18
CA GLY A 18 -3.14 -2.83 12.46
C GLY A 18 -1.66 -2.43 12.33
N ARG A 19 -1.15 -1.66 13.31
CA ARG A 19 0.20 -1.08 13.28
C ARG A 19 1.34 -2.09 13.38
N GLU A 20 1.10 -3.30 13.89
CA GLU A 20 2.08 -4.40 13.94
C GLU A 20 1.67 -5.55 13.01
N GLY A 21 0.81 -5.22 12.04
CA GLY A 21 0.15 -6.16 11.16
C GLY A 21 0.89 -6.40 9.85
N GLY A 22 0.11 -6.70 8.82
CA GLY A 22 0.61 -6.86 7.46
C GLY A 22 -0.42 -6.47 6.42
N SER A 23 0.08 -6.05 5.26
CA SER A 23 -0.71 -5.70 4.09
C SER A 23 -0.27 -6.59 2.93
N ARG A 24 -1.23 -7.28 2.30
CA ARG A 24 -0.97 -8.17 1.17
C ARG A 24 -1.92 -7.92 0.02
N SER A 25 -1.39 -7.83 -1.20
CA SER A 25 -2.20 -7.74 -2.42
C SER A 25 -2.81 -9.08 -2.79
N SER A 26 -3.96 -9.07 -3.48
CA SER A 26 -4.65 -10.29 -3.92
C SER A 26 -3.80 -11.17 -4.85
N ASP A 27 -2.79 -10.59 -5.49
CA ASP A 27 -1.84 -11.27 -6.37
C ASP A 27 -0.46 -11.51 -5.74
N GLY A 28 -0.26 -11.13 -4.48
CA GLY A 28 0.99 -11.33 -3.73
C GLY A 28 2.18 -10.47 -4.16
N ARG A 29 2.02 -9.54 -5.11
CA ARG A 29 3.08 -8.61 -5.52
C ARG A 29 3.45 -7.61 -4.43
N LEU A 30 2.52 -7.31 -3.53
CA LEU A 30 2.77 -6.61 -2.28
C LEU A 30 2.51 -7.60 -1.14
N ASP A 31 3.52 -7.88 -0.32
CA ASP A 31 3.39 -8.64 0.93
C ASP A 31 4.39 -8.06 1.93
N ILE A 32 3.89 -7.20 2.82
CA ILE A 32 4.72 -6.36 3.70
C ILE A 32 4.24 -6.41 5.14
N ARG A 33 5.18 -6.29 6.06
CA ARG A 33 4.92 -6.06 7.48
C ARG A 33 4.77 -4.58 7.77
N LEU A 34 3.84 -4.25 8.66
CA LEU A 34 3.65 -2.91 9.18
C LEU A 34 4.25 -2.80 10.58
N SER A 35 4.87 -1.66 10.88
CA SER A 35 5.36 -1.33 12.22
C SER A 35 5.11 0.14 12.54
N THR A 36 4.91 0.43 13.83
CA THR A 36 4.75 1.80 14.30
C THR A 36 6.03 2.62 14.10
N PRO A 37 5.98 3.81 13.45
CA PRO A 37 7.14 4.68 13.33
C PRO A 37 7.73 5.06 14.70
N GLY A 38 9.06 5.03 14.81
CA GLY A 38 9.77 5.30 16.07
C GLY A 38 9.76 4.14 17.07
N GLY A 39 9.11 3.02 16.74
CA GLY A 39 9.22 1.76 17.49
C GLY A 39 10.39 0.89 17.03
N ALA A 40 10.54 -0.28 17.66
CA ALA A 40 11.59 -1.25 17.34
C ALA A 40 11.26 -2.16 16.13
N GLY A 41 10.04 -2.06 15.58
CA GLY A 41 9.60 -2.91 14.48
C GLY A 41 10.30 -2.57 13.16
N SER A 42 10.62 -3.60 12.37
CA SER A 42 11.30 -3.48 11.08
C SER A 42 10.35 -3.34 9.88
N GLY A 43 9.03 -3.30 10.13
CA GLY A 43 8.02 -3.10 9.10
C GLY A 43 7.99 -1.67 8.58
N THR A 44 7.34 -1.48 7.44
CA THR A 44 7.07 -0.14 6.90
C THR A 44 5.82 0.46 7.56
N ASN A 45 5.40 1.64 7.12
CA ASN A 45 4.24 2.36 7.63
C ASN A 45 3.45 3.02 6.49
N PRO A 46 2.18 3.42 6.73
CA PRO A 46 1.34 4.04 5.71
C PRO A 46 1.96 5.28 5.07
N GLU A 47 2.70 6.09 5.82
CA GLU A 47 3.31 7.34 5.34
C GLU A 47 4.41 7.06 4.30
N GLN A 48 5.28 6.07 4.56
CA GLN A 48 6.29 5.61 3.61
C GLN A 48 5.66 5.01 2.35
N LEU A 49 4.60 4.21 2.50
CA LEU A 49 3.89 3.60 1.37
C LEU A 49 3.21 4.65 0.49
N PHE A 50 2.64 5.69 1.09
CA PHE A 50 2.05 6.79 0.36
C PHE A 50 3.11 7.55 -0.45
N ALA A 51 4.25 7.88 0.18
CA ALA A 51 5.35 8.56 -0.50
C ALA A 51 5.86 7.72 -1.69
N ALA A 52 6.12 6.43 -1.49
CA ALA A 52 6.58 5.54 -2.56
C ALA A 52 5.56 5.42 -3.70
N GLY A 53 4.28 5.21 -3.38
CA GLY A 53 3.22 5.10 -4.38
C GLY A 53 3.02 6.37 -5.19
N TRP A 54 3.09 7.54 -4.53
CA TRP A 54 2.99 8.83 -5.21
C TRP A 54 4.19 9.07 -6.12
N SER A 55 5.41 8.90 -5.60
CA SER A 55 6.64 9.09 -6.37
C SER A 55 6.66 8.22 -7.63
N ALA A 56 6.31 6.93 -7.52
CA ALA A 56 6.25 6.04 -8.67
C ALA A 56 5.18 6.43 -9.71
N CYS A 57 4.14 7.16 -9.31
CA CYS A 57 3.11 7.66 -10.25
C CYS A 57 3.52 8.97 -10.94
N PHE A 58 4.43 9.75 -10.36
CA PHE A 58 4.78 11.09 -10.84
C PHE A 58 6.10 11.13 -11.63
N GLU A 59 6.92 10.07 -11.57
CA GLU A 59 8.07 9.91 -12.47
C GLU A 59 7.74 10.16 -13.96
#